data_AF-A0A376NUL7-F1
#
_entry.id   AF-A0A376NUL7-F1
#
_cell.length_a   1.000
_cell.length_b   1.000
_cell.length_c   1.000
_cell.angle_alpha   90.00
_cell.angle_beta   90.00
_cell.angle_gamma   90.00
#
_symmetry.space_group_name_H-M   'P 1'
#
loop_
_entity.id
_entity.type
_entity.pdbx_description
1 polymer ?
#
loop_
_entity_poly.entity_id
_entity_poly.type
_entity_poly.pdbx_seq_one_letter_code
_entity_poly.pdbx_strand_id
1 'polypeptide(L)'
;MTVLDWLTNPWEPYKRGIMIGFDSSMDYAWIYRSILESVALTLKNNYDNMCNEMNHFAKHVIITGGGSNSDLFMQIFADVFNLPARP
;
A
#
# COMPACT_ATOMS: atom_id res chain seq x y z
N MET A 1 -8.02 8.70 -2.52
CA MET A 1 -7.67 7.28 -2.22
C MET A 1 -7.72 6.47 -3.51
N THR A 2 -6.81 5.52 -3.68
CA THR A 2 -6.74 4.64 -4.85
C THR A 2 -6.94 3.18 -4.43
N VAL A 3 -7.66 2.38 -5.21
CA VAL A 3 -7.85 0.93 -5.01
C VAL A 3 -7.24 0.20 -6.18
N LEU A 4 -6.10 -0.48 -5.98
CA LEU A 4 -5.20 -0.94 -7.04
C LEU A 4 -5.61 -2.22 -7.81
N ASP A 5 -6.91 -2.47 -7.98
CA ASP A 5 -7.45 -3.65 -8.70
C ASP A 5 -7.31 -3.53 -10.25
N TRP A 6 -6.15 -3.08 -10.75
CA TRP A 6 -5.80 -3.08 -12.18
C TRP A 6 -5.31 -4.45 -12.66
N LEU A 7 -4.75 -5.26 -11.75
CA LEU A 7 -4.30 -6.63 -12.01
C LEU A 7 -5.27 -7.63 -11.38
N THR A 8 -6.53 -7.53 -11.79
CA THR A 8 -7.62 -8.36 -11.26
C THR A 8 -7.33 -9.85 -11.40
N ASN A 9 -7.57 -10.59 -10.31
CA ASN A 9 -7.44 -12.04 -10.27
C ASN A 9 -8.43 -12.73 -11.23
N PRO A 10 -8.08 -13.89 -11.82
CA PRO A 10 -8.98 -14.64 -12.71
C PRO A 10 -10.34 -15.00 -12.10
N TRP A 11 -10.41 -15.17 -10.77
CA TRP A 11 -11.64 -15.53 -10.05
C TRP A 11 -12.51 -14.33 -9.65
N GLU A 12 -12.07 -13.10 -9.89
CA GLU A 12 -12.83 -11.88 -9.61
C GLU A 12 -12.92 -10.96 -10.84
N PRO A 13 -13.38 -11.44 -12.01
CA PRO A 13 -13.19 -10.79 -13.31
C PRO A 13 -13.80 -9.39 -13.43
N TYR A 14 -14.70 -9.02 -12.51
CA TYR A 14 -15.37 -7.73 -12.47
C TYR A 14 -14.69 -6.71 -11.54
N LYS A 15 -13.63 -7.07 -10.80
CA LYS A 15 -12.84 -6.12 -10.03
C LYS A 15 -12.18 -5.09 -10.95
N ARG A 16 -12.19 -3.84 -10.51
CA ARG A 16 -11.67 -2.70 -11.26
C ARG A 16 -10.95 -1.77 -10.31
N GLY A 17 -9.85 -1.23 -10.82
CA GLY A 17 -9.19 -0.11 -10.20
C GLY A 17 -10.06 1.15 -10.16
N ILE A 18 -9.99 1.89 -9.05
CA ILE A 18 -10.67 3.18 -8.91
C ILE A 18 -9.81 4.17 -8.13
N MET A 19 -9.92 5.46 -8.49
CA MET A 19 -9.43 6.58 -7.69
C MET A 19 -10.63 7.42 -7.26
N ILE A 20 -10.70 7.77 -5.97
CA ILE A 20 -11.81 8.53 -5.37
C ILE A 20 -11.30 9.75 -4.59
N GLY A 21 -12.12 10.80 -4.55
CA GLY A 21 -11.93 11.98 -3.71
C GLY A 21 -11.18 13.14 -4.37
N PHE A 22 -11.39 13.39 -5.66
CA PHE A 22 -10.77 14.51 -6.36
C PHE A 22 -11.48 15.85 -6.09
N ASP A 23 -10.70 16.92 -6.07
CA ASP A 23 -11.17 18.31 -6.14
C ASP A 23 -10.27 19.16 -7.06
N SER A 24 -10.62 20.43 -7.24
CA SER A 24 -9.91 21.35 -8.15
C SER A 24 -8.52 21.79 -7.66
N SER A 25 -8.15 21.51 -6.42
CA SER A 25 -6.84 21.84 -5.85
C SER A 25 -5.79 20.75 -6.11
N MET A 26 -6.21 19.58 -6.56
CA MET A 26 -5.33 18.43 -6.76
C MET A 26 -4.60 18.47 -8.11
N ASP A 27 -3.30 18.19 -8.07
CA ASP A 27 -2.44 17.96 -9.22
C ASP A 27 -1.95 16.50 -9.31
N TYR A 28 -0.97 16.24 -10.19
CA TYR A 28 -0.40 14.91 -10.40
C TYR A 28 0.32 14.34 -9.17
N ALA A 29 0.81 15.18 -8.24
CA ALA A 29 1.52 14.73 -7.06
C ALA A 29 0.59 13.97 -6.11
N TRP A 30 -0.68 14.40 -6.01
CA TRP A 30 -1.71 13.70 -5.23
C TRP A 30 -2.02 12.32 -5.79
N ILE A 31 -2.10 12.22 -7.12
CA ILE A 31 -2.29 10.93 -7.80
C ILE A 31 -1.11 10.00 -7.47
N TYR A 32 0.12 10.47 -7.66
CA TYR A 32 1.32 9.68 -7.36
C TYR A 32 1.35 9.22 -5.90
N ARG A 33 1.13 10.13 -4.95
CA ARG A 33 1.10 9.82 -3.52
C ARG A 33 0.02 8.78 -3.18
N SER A 34 -1.19 8.94 -3.72
CA SER A 34 -2.30 8.02 -3.46
C SER A 34 -2.04 6.59 -3.97
N ILE A 35 -1.29 6.44 -5.06
CA ILE A 35 -0.88 5.13 -5.58
C ILE A 35 0.09 4.48 -4.60
N LEU A 36 1.11 5.23 -4.14
CA LEU A 36 2.08 4.70 -3.17
C LEU A 36 1.41 4.27 -1.86
N GLU A 37 0.50 5.10 -1.32
CA GLU A 37 -0.26 4.77 -0.11
C GLU A 37 -1.16 3.56 -0.30
N SER A 38 -1.79 3.43 -1.48
CA SER A 38 -2.64 2.27 -1.78
C SER A 38 -1.86 0.96 -1.76
N VAL A 39 -0.64 0.93 -2.32
CA VAL A 39 0.23 -0.26 -2.25
C VAL A 39 0.49 -0.66 -0.80
N ALA A 40 0.87 0.29 0.04
CA ALA A 40 1.16 0.03 1.46
C ALA A 40 -0.08 -0.46 2.22
N LEU A 41 -1.24 0.18 2.01
CA LEU A 41 -2.50 -0.19 2.66
C LEU A 41 -2.99 -1.58 2.22
N THR A 42 -2.89 -1.91 0.94
CA THR A 42 -3.25 -3.25 0.43
C THR A 42 -2.37 -4.32 1.06
N LEU A 43 -1.05 -4.08 1.17
CA LEU A 43 -0.13 -5.01 1.81
C LEU A 43 -0.40 -5.13 3.32
N LYS A 44 -0.74 -4.03 3.99
CA LYS A 44 -1.10 -4.02 5.41
C LYS A 44 -2.36 -4.86 5.68
N ASN A 45 -3.39 -4.75 4.84
CA ASN A 45 -4.59 -5.58 4.95
C ASN A 45 -4.25 -7.08 4.83
N ASN A 46 -3.40 -7.45 3.86
CA ASN A 46 -2.98 -8.84 3.69
C ASN A 46 -2.13 -9.33 4.86
N TYR A 47 -1.21 -8.50 5.34
CA TYR A 47 -0.38 -8.79 6.52
C TYR A 47 -1.24 -8.98 7.77
N ASP A 48 -2.19 -8.08 8.05
CA ASP A 48 -3.05 -8.17 9.24
C ASP A 48 -3.92 -9.42 9.20
N ASN A 49 -4.49 -9.77 8.05
CA ASN A 49 -5.24 -11.02 7.88
C ASN A 49 -4.35 -12.25 8.19
N MET A 50 -3.13 -12.26 7.65
CA MET A 50 -2.17 -13.34 7.89
C MET A 50 -1.75 -13.42 9.37
N CYS A 51 -1.46 -12.28 10.01
CA CYS A 51 -1.07 -12.22 11.42
C CYS A 51 -2.19 -12.63 12.36
N ASN A 52 -3.43 -12.26 12.07
CA ASN A 52 -4.60 -12.65 12.86
C ASN A 52 -4.84 -14.16 12.81
N GLU A 53 -4.62 -14.78 11.65
CA GLU A 53 -4.74 -16.24 11.49
C GLU A 53 -3.62 -17.00 12.22
N MET A 54 -2.38 -16.53 12.10
CA MET A 54 -1.21 -17.22 12.67
C MET A 54 -0.92 -16.83 14.14
N ASN A 55 -1.57 -15.81 14.66
CA ASN A 55 -1.27 -15.15 15.94
C ASN A 55 0.23 -14.81 16.09
N HIS A 56 0.84 -14.30 15.03
CA HIS A 56 2.26 -13.95 14.98
C HIS A 56 2.46 -12.59 14.32
N PHE A 57 3.16 -11.68 15.00
CA PHE A 57 3.31 -10.29 14.59
C PHE A 57 4.78 -9.91 14.34
N ALA A 58 5.04 -9.23 13.24
CA ALA A 58 6.35 -8.70 12.90
C ALA A 58 6.76 -7.54 13.83
N LYS A 59 8.08 -7.38 14.01
CA LYS A 59 8.68 -6.28 14.79
C LYS A 59 9.20 -5.14 13.91
N HIS A 60 9.35 -5.38 12.62
CA HIS A 60 9.84 -4.43 11.62
C HIS A 60 9.39 -4.90 10.24
N VAL A 61 9.34 -3.99 9.28
CA VAL A 61 9.04 -4.27 7.87
C VAL A 61 10.34 -4.15 7.07
N ILE A 62 10.64 -5.16 6.25
CA ILE A 62 11.78 -5.13 5.34
C ILE A 62 11.23 -4.90 3.93
N ILE A 63 11.68 -3.85 3.27
CA ILE A 63 11.28 -3.49 1.91
C ILE A 63 12.48 -3.70 1.01
N THR A 64 12.32 -4.53 -0.01
CA THR A 64 13.40 -4.86 -0.94
C THR A 64 13.03 -4.43 -2.37
N GLY A 65 14.04 -4.40 -3.25
CA GLY A 65 13.87 -3.98 -4.64
C GLY A 65 13.82 -2.45 -4.80
N GLY A 66 13.40 -1.98 -5.98
CA GLY A 66 13.49 -0.55 -6.32
C GLY A 66 12.71 0.39 -5.39
N GLY A 67 11.66 -0.11 -4.72
CA GLY A 67 10.86 0.68 -3.78
C GLY A 67 11.65 1.14 -2.55
N SER A 68 12.67 0.39 -2.12
CA SER A 68 13.45 0.74 -0.92
C SER A 68 14.42 1.92 -1.13
N ASN A 69 14.64 2.34 -2.38
CA ASN A 69 15.42 3.53 -2.70
C ASN A 69 14.64 4.84 -2.52
N SER A 70 13.36 4.80 -2.12
CA SER A 70 12.53 5.99 -1.94
C SER A 70 12.24 6.25 -0.46
N ASP A 71 12.85 7.30 0.10
CA ASP A 71 12.61 7.71 1.49
C ASP A 71 11.13 7.93 1.80
N LEU A 72 10.39 8.53 0.84
CA LEU A 72 8.96 8.76 0.97
C LEU A 72 8.19 7.44 1.08
N PHE A 73 8.55 6.45 0.28
CA PHE A 73 7.87 5.16 0.25
C PHE A 73 8.20 4.36 1.51
N MET A 74 9.46 4.37 1.94
CA MET A 74 9.89 3.78 3.21
C MET A 74 9.10 4.36 4.39
N GLN A 75 8.91 5.69 4.43
CA GLN A 75 8.13 6.34 5.48
C GLN A 75 6.65 5.97 5.43
N ILE A 76 6.03 5.92 4.23
CA ILE A 76 4.62 5.47 4.09
C ILE A 76 4.43 4.10 4.74
N PHE A 77 5.32 3.14 4.45
CA PHE A 77 5.21 1.81 5.03
C PHE A 77 5.42 1.83 6.54
N ALA A 78 6.39 2.60 7.03
CA ALA A 78 6.62 2.72 8.47
C ALA A 78 5.36 3.23 9.19
N ASP A 79 4.71 4.25 8.63
CA ASP A 79 3.49 4.85 9.17
C ASP A 79 2.29 3.88 9.09
N VAL A 80 2.06 3.27 7.92
CA VAL A 80 0.92 2.36 7.68
C VAL A 80 1.02 1.08 8.53
N PHE A 81 2.22 0.51 8.65
CA PHE A 81 2.43 -0.68 9.47
C PHE A 81 2.60 -0.35 10.96
N ASN A 82 2.84 0.92 11.29
CA ASN A 82 3.22 1.37 12.62
C ASN A 82 4.42 0.57 13.17
N LEU A 83 5.42 0.35 12.31
CA LEU A 83 6.62 -0.44 12.58
C LEU A 83 7.82 0.21 11.88
N PRO A 84 9.05 0.03 12.41
CA PRO A 84 10.24 0.49 11.70
C PRO A 84 10.38 -0.19 10.33
N ALA A 85 10.55 0.59 9.25
CA ALA A 85 10.85 0.10 7.91
C ALA A 85 12.37 0.08 7.66
N ARG A 86 12.88 -0.96 7.01
CA ARG A 86 14.31 -1.13 6.67
C ARG A 86 14.47 -1.64 5.24
N PRO A 87 15.52 -1.23 4.51
CA PRO A 87 15.86 -1.80 3.21
C PRO A 87 16.35 -3.26 3.32
#